data_AF-A0A8S9RSY7-F1
#
_entry.id   AF-A0A8S9RSY7-F1
#
_cell.length_a   1.000
_cell.length_b   1.000
_cell.length_c   1.000
_cell.angle_alpha   90.00
_cell.angle_beta   90.00
_cell.angle_gamma   90.00
#
_symmetry.space_group_name_H-M   'P 1'
#
loop_
_entity.id
_entity.type
_entity.pdbx_description
1 polymer ?
#
loop_
_entity_poly.entity_id
_entity_poly.type
_entity_poly.pdbx_seq_one_letter_code
_entity_poly.pdbx_strand_id
1 'polypeptide(L)'
;MPSLRSDSSIKLITYSEELVDGKPLYASSNSLPVKALNREPAGHAFHSAALKLHGCAEEPTDSEGDDKKAGGDDKEKEYVPSFNSYSNKGKKKSGTQQQDHYALLGLSNLRYLATEDQIRKSYREAALKHHPDKLASLLLTEETEEAKEAKKEEIESRFKAIQEAYEVLMDPLKRRIFDSTDEFDDEVPTDCAPQDFFKVFGPAFKRNARWSVNQRIPDLGEENTKLKEVDRFYNFWYAFKSWREFPDEEEHDLEQADSREERRWMEKENARATAKARKEEHARIRTLVDNAYRKDPRIVKRKEEEKAEKQQKKDAKLMAKKKQEEEAAIAAAEEKRRKEEEEKRAVESAQQQKKAKEKEKKLIRKERNRLRTLSAPVVAQRLLDISQEDIENLCMTLNIEQLQSLCDKMGNKEGLELAKVIRDGCSDSSRDQEANSKEKESEKTNGGGAERVSVLESTQNSESNGEASGSSVETDGWSAVQERALVQALKTFPKETSQRWERVAAAVPGKTVIQCKKKFAELKEIIRSKKTAV
;
A
#
# COMPACT_ATOMS: atom_id res chain seq x y z
N MET A 1 -71.92 -25.14 6.75
CA MET A 1 -72.06 -23.70 7.10
C MET A 1 -71.73 -23.58 8.58
N PRO A 2 -70.77 -22.75 9.03
CA PRO A 2 -70.39 -21.43 8.50
C PRO A 2 -68.89 -21.27 8.13
N SER A 3 -68.63 -20.09 7.56
CA SER A 3 -67.41 -19.57 6.93
C SER A 3 -66.30 -19.16 7.90
N LEU A 4 -65.03 -19.39 7.52
CA LEU A 4 -63.89 -18.56 7.93
C LEU A 4 -62.94 -18.35 6.73
N ARG A 5 -63.05 -17.17 6.11
CA ARG A 5 -61.94 -16.55 5.37
C ARG A 5 -60.99 -15.94 6.41
N SER A 6 -59.70 -16.19 6.28
CA SER A 6 -58.68 -15.21 6.66
C SER A 6 -57.60 -15.22 5.58
N ASP A 7 -57.64 -14.19 4.72
CA ASP A 7 -56.63 -13.88 3.73
C ASP A 7 -55.26 -13.69 4.42
N SER A 8 -54.39 -14.70 4.37
CA SER A 8 -52.96 -14.50 4.56
C SER A 8 -52.42 -13.79 3.31
N SER A 9 -52.51 -12.46 3.33
CA SER A 9 -52.02 -11.59 2.26
C SER A 9 -50.49 -11.68 2.12
N ILE A 10 -50.03 -12.67 1.36
CA ILE A 10 -48.65 -12.70 0.84
C ILE A 10 -48.59 -11.62 -0.24
N LYS A 11 -48.09 -10.43 0.11
CA LYS A 11 -47.79 -9.38 -0.87
C LYS A 11 -46.36 -9.54 -1.36
N LEU A 12 -46.23 -9.70 -2.68
CA LEU A 12 -44.98 -9.69 -3.43
C LEU A 12 -44.31 -8.31 -3.28
N ILE A 13 -43.10 -8.28 -2.71
CA ILE A 13 -42.25 -7.08 -2.71
C ILE A 13 -41.27 -7.25 -3.87
N THR A 14 -41.47 -6.51 -4.97
CA THR A 14 -40.52 -6.47 -6.09
C THR A 14 -39.56 -5.30 -5.90
N TYR A 15 -38.24 -5.54 -5.90
CA TYR A 15 -37.26 -4.54 -6.34
C TYR A 15 -35.97 -5.17 -6.89
N SER A 16 -35.57 -4.61 -8.04
CA SER A 16 -34.24 -4.48 -8.67
C SER A 16 -33.52 -5.72 -9.24
N GLU A 17 -32.90 -5.53 -10.42
CA GLU A 17 -32.26 -6.48 -11.33
C GLU A 17 -30.96 -7.15 -10.81
N GLU A 18 -30.80 -7.36 -9.50
CA GLU A 18 -29.56 -7.90 -8.91
C GLU A 18 -29.65 -9.35 -8.43
N LEU A 19 -30.76 -10.05 -8.70
CA LEU A 19 -30.88 -11.47 -8.39
C LEU A 19 -30.35 -12.32 -9.55
N VAL A 20 -29.11 -12.77 -9.41
CA VAL A 20 -28.57 -13.89 -10.19
C VAL A 20 -29.44 -15.13 -9.90
N ASP A 21 -30.05 -15.68 -10.97
CA ASP A 21 -30.78 -16.97 -11.03
C ASP A 21 -32.28 -17.03 -10.63
N GLY A 22 -33.01 -15.91 -10.51
CA GLY A 22 -34.48 -15.92 -10.63
C GLY A 22 -35.27 -16.81 -9.67
N LYS A 23 -34.71 -17.22 -8.52
CA LYS A 23 -35.42 -17.99 -7.50
C LYS A 23 -36.13 -17.06 -6.50
N PRO A 24 -37.41 -17.27 -6.19
CA PRO A 24 -38.12 -16.47 -5.20
C PRO A 24 -37.57 -16.71 -3.79
N LEU A 25 -37.25 -15.64 -3.08
CA LEU A 25 -36.80 -15.65 -1.69
C LEU A 25 -38.00 -15.36 -0.78
N TYR A 26 -38.43 -16.35 -0.01
CA TYR A 26 -39.51 -16.20 0.96
C TYR A 26 -38.92 -15.81 2.32
N ALA A 27 -39.09 -14.56 2.71
CA ALA A 27 -38.79 -14.09 4.07
C ALA A 27 -40.10 -13.80 4.79
N SER A 28 -40.39 -14.53 5.88
CA SER A 28 -41.47 -14.20 6.81
C SER A 28 -40.89 -13.38 7.96
N SER A 29 -41.31 -12.11 8.08
CA SER A 29 -41.10 -11.31 9.29
C SER A 29 -42.40 -11.27 10.09
N ASN A 30 -42.31 -11.47 11.40
CA ASN A 30 -43.46 -11.42 12.32
C ASN A 30 -43.87 -9.97 12.69
N SER A 31 -43.36 -8.96 11.97
CA SER A 31 -43.65 -7.55 12.22
C SER A 31 -44.59 -6.98 11.16
N LEU A 32 -45.63 -6.26 11.63
CA LEU A 32 -46.50 -5.48 10.75
C LEU A 32 -45.67 -4.44 9.96
N PRO A 33 -46.03 -4.15 8.70
CA PRO A 33 -45.29 -3.21 7.87
C PRO A 33 -45.39 -1.80 8.47
N VAL A 34 -44.27 -1.31 9.02
CA VAL A 34 -44.11 0.09 9.45
C VAL A 34 -44.07 0.95 8.20
N LYS A 35 -44.86 2.03 8.16
CA LYS A 35 -44.83 3.02 7.07
C LYS A 35 -43.38 3.44 6.81
N ALA A 36 -42.91 3.26 5.58
CA ALA A 36 -41.60 3.74 5.15
C ALA A 36 -41.58 5.28 5.22
N LEU A 37 -41.07 5.79 6.33
CA LEU A 37 -40.53 7.14 6.38
C LEU A 37 -39.10 7.03 5.83
N ASN A 38 -38.70 7.94 4.95
CA ASN A 38 -37.36 7.99 4.32
C ASN A 38 -36.23 8.33 5.32
N ARG A 39 -36.31 7.81 6.53
CA ARG A 39 -35.31 7.94 7.60
C ARG A 39 -35.13 6.57 8.23
N GLU A 40 -33.91 6.08 8.24
CA GLU A 40 -33.58 4.84 8.92
C GLU A 40 -33.75 5.03 10.44
N PRO A 41 -34.40 4.09 11.13
CA PRO A 41 -34.49 4.14 12.57
C PRO A 41 -33.11 3.83 13.18
N ALA A 42 -32.41 4.87 13.60
CA ALA A 42 -31.07 4.77 14.18
C ALA A 42 -31.01 5.46 15.56
N GLY A 43 -30.16 4.93 16.43
CA GLY A 43 -29.86 5.51 17.74
C GLY A 43 -30.51 4.81 18.92
N HIS A 44 -30.00 5.09 20.11
CA HIS A 44 -30.41 4.44 21.36
C HIS A 44 -31.89 4.65 21.68
N ALA A 45 -32.47 5.82 21.38
CA ALA A 45 -33.88 6.10 21.66
C ALA A 45 -34.83 5.15 20.90
N PHE A 46 -34.52 4.81 19.65
CA PHE A 46 -35.31 3.85 18.87
C PHE A 46 -35.15 2.43 19.41
N HIS A 47 -33.92 2.03 19.74
CA HIS A 47 -33.64 0.71 20.32
C HIS A 47 -34.35 0.51 21.67
N SER A 48 -34.32 1.52 22.55
CA SER A 48 -35.04 1.50 23.83
C SER A 48 -36.55 1.42 23.64
N ALA A 49 -37.12 2.14 22.67
CA ALA A 49 -38.55 2.07 22.36
C ALA A 49 -38.96 0.68 21.81
N ALA A 50 -38.11 0.07 20.98
CA ALA A 50 -38.33 -1.28 20.46
C ALA A 50 -38.27 -2.35 21.58
N LEU A 51 -37.34 -2.23 22.52
CA LEU A 51 -37.25 -3.12 23.69
C LEU A 51 -38.46 -2.98 24.61
N LYS A 52 -38.98 -1.75 24.79
CA LYS A 52 -40.20 -1.49 25.58
C LYS A 52 -41.44 -2.10 24.93
N LEU A 53 -41.57 -2.01 23.59
CA LEU A 53 -42.64 -2.65 22.84
C LEU A 53 -42.58 -4.18 22.85
N HIS A 54 -41.38 -4.76 22.99
CA HIS A 54 -41.18 -6.20 23.13
C HIS A 54 -41.27 -6.71 24.58
N GLY A 55 -41.67 -5.87 25.54
CA GLY A 55 -41.81 -6.27 26.94
C GLY A 55 -40.48 -6.66 27.61
N CYS A 56 -39.35 -6.23 27.04
CA CYS A 56 -37.99 -6.54 27.50
C CYS A 56 -37.39 -5.42 28.37
N ALA A 57 -38.21 -4.53 28.91
CA ALA A 57 -37.77 -3.43 29.78
C ALA A 57 -38.50 -3.51 31.12
N GLU A 58 -37.74 -3.52 32.22
CA GLU A 58 -38.25 -3.35 33.59
C GLU A 58 -38.81 -1.93 33.76
N GLU A 59 -39.96 -1.80 34.42
CA GLU A 59 -40.58 -0.51 34.78
C GLU A 59 -39.66 0.26 35.75
N PRO A 60 -39.31 1.53 35.47
CA PRO A 60 -38.54 2.33 36.41
C PRO A 60 -39.46 2.83 37.53
N THR A 61 -39.08 2.56 38.78
CA THR A 61 -39.65 3.23 39.95
C THR A 61 -39.31 4.71 39.92
N ASP A 62 -40.34 5.56 40.01
CA ASP A 62 -40.27 7.02 39.98
C ASP A 62 -39.33 7.60 41.04
N SER A 63 -38.40 8.45 40.61
CA SER A 63 -37.83 9.54 41.40
C SER A 63 -37.31 10.62 40.47
N GLU A 64 -37.98 11.77 40.53
CA GLU A 64 -37.72 12.99 39.77
C GLU A 64 -36.34 13.62 40.07
N GLY A 65 -35.80 14.40 39.12
CA GLY A 65 -34.91 15.53 39.47
C GLY A 65 -33.73 15.88 38.56
N ASP A 66 -34.02 16.50 37.41
CA ASP A 66 -33.33 17.67 36.84
C ASP A 66 -32.15 17.55 35.84
N ASP A 67 -32.01 18.63 35.06
CA ASP A 67 -31.84 18.71 33.61
C ASP A 67 -30.43 19.17 33.15
N LYS A 68 -30.02 18.69 31.95
CA LYS A 68 -29.05 19.24 30.95
C LYS A 68 -27.56 19.46 31.28
N LYS A 69 -26.67 18.92 30.43
CA LYS A 69 -26.26 19.53 29.13
C LYS A 69 -25.35 18.61 28.30
N ALA A 70 -25.66 18.48 27.01
CA ALA A 70 -24.88 17.77 26.01
C ALA A 70 -23.64 18.58 25.58
N GLY A 71 -22.50 17.90 25.49
CA GLY A 71 -21.27 18.36 24.85
C GLY A 71 -20.51 17.13 24.36
N GLY A 72 -20.40 17.00 23.04
CA GLY A 72 -19.79 15.85 22.38
C GLY A 72 -18.27 15.83 22.55
N ASP A 73 -17.75 14.63 22.81
CA ASP A 73 -16.40 14.24 22.41
C ASP A 73 -16.40 12.72 22.24
N ASP A 74 -16.28 12.27 20.99
CA ASP A 74 -16.16 10.86 20.60
C ASP A 74 -14.83 10.31 21.10
N LYS A 75 -14.83 9.84 22.34
CA LYS A 75 -13.94 8.77 22.79
C LYS A 75 -14.83 7.60 23.17
N GLU A 76 -14.63 6.47 22.50
CA GLU A 76 -15.16 5.17 22.90
C GLU A 76 -14.90 4.98 24.40
N LYS A 77 -15.92 5.29 25.22
CA LYS A 77 -15.98 4.85 26.60
C LYS A 77 -16.30 3.38 26.52
N GLU A 78 -15.25 2.57 26.56
CA GLU A 78 -15.32 1.20 26.99
C GLU A 78 -16.17 1.19 28.26
N TYR A 79 -17.40 0.67 28.16
CA TYR A 79 -18.28 0.48 29.29
C TYR A 79 -17.65 -0.59 30.17
N VAL A 80 -16.79 -0.14 31.07
CA VAL A 80 -16.37 -0.93 32.23
C VAL A 80 -17.52 -0.79 33.21
N PRO A 81 -18.28 -1.86 33.53
CA PRO A 81 -19.25 -1.82 34.60
C PRO A 81 -18.56 -1.27 35.85
N SER A 82 -19.08 -0.17 36.39
CA SER A 82 -18.63 0.38 37.66
C SER A 82 -18.76 -0.73 38.69
N PHE A 83 -17.61 -1.19 39.19
CA PHE A 83 -17.48 -2.26 40.17
C PHE A 83 -18.27 -1.85 41.40
N ASN A 84 -19.49 -2.37 41.56
CA ASN A 84 -20.09 -2.42 42.88
C ASN A 84 -19.16 -3.29 43.71
N SER A 85 -18.56 -2.67 44.72
CA SER A 85 -17.71 -3.27 45.74
C SER A 85 -18.20 -4.68 46.09
N TYR A 86 -17.60 -5.69 45.46
CA TYR A 86 -17.73 -7.07 45.90
C TYR A 86 -16.96 -7.17 47.22
N SER A 87 -17.67 -6.98 48.34
CA SER A 87 -17.20 -7.48 49.63
C SER A 87 -17.21 -9.00 49.52
N ASN A 88 -16.05 -9.58 49.18
CA ASN A 88 -15.77 -10.95 49.54
C ASN A 88 -15.85 -10.98 51.07
N LYS A 89 -16.85 -11.64 51.64
CA LYS A 89 -16.94 -11.97 53.07
C LYS A 89 -15.84 -12.97 53.52
N GLY A 90 -14.72 -13.04 52.80
CA GLY A 90 -13.56 -13.85 53.09
C GLY A 90 -12.35 -12.95 53.22
N LYS A 91 -11.79 -12.87 54.44
CA LYS A 91 -10.46 -12.31 54.71
C LYS A 91 -9.50 -12.71 53.58
N LYS A 92 -8.83 -11.75 52.94
CA LYS A 92 -7.62 -11.99 52.16
C LYS A 92 -6.57 -12.62 53.09
N LYS A 93 -6.57 -13.95 53.16
CA LYS A 93 -5.44 -14.74 53.64
C LYS A 93 -4.66 -15.17 52.41
N SER A 94 -3.63 -14.40 52.08
CA SER A 94 -2.56 -14.88 51.19
C SER A 94 -2.07 -16.23 51.73
N GLY A 95 -2.31 -17.31 50.97
CA GLY A 95 -1.75 -18.63 51.26
C GLY A 95 -2.69 -19.72 51.81
N THR A 96 -4.02 -19.54 51.84
CA THR A 96 -4.93 -20.68 52.13
C THR A 96 -5.44 -21.25 50.82
N GLN A 97 -5.21 -22.55 50.55
CA GLN A 97 -5.77 -23.26 49.38
C GLN A 97 -7.26 -22.92 49.25
N GLN A 98 -7.60 -22.18 48.20
CA GLN A 98 -8.99 -21.86 47.90
C GLN A 98 -9.73 -23.18 47.72
N GLN A 99 -10.82 -23.37 48.48
CA GLN A 99 -11.56 -24.63 48.44
C GLN A 99 -12.08 -24.84 47.01
N ASP A 100 -11.83 -26.02 46.44
CA ASP A 100 -12.31 -26.35 45.09
C ASP A 100 -13.84 -26.47 45.11
N HIS A 101 -14.50 -25.38 44.72
CA HIS A 101 -15.96 -25.29 44.66
C HIS A 101 -16.57 -26.35 43.71
N TYR A 102 -15.86 -26.74 42.65
CA TYR A 102 -16.33 -27.81 41.79
C TYR A 102 -16.24 -29.17 42.49
N ALA A 103 -15.15 -29.46 43.20
CA ALA A 103 -15.02 -30.69 43.98
C ALA A 103 -16.07 -30.79 45.09
N LEU A 104 -16.38 -29.67 45.77
CA LEU A 104 -17.44 -29.61 46.80
C LEU A 104 -18.82 -30.00 46.26
N LEU A 105 -19.12 -29.63 45.02
CA LEU A 105 -20.35 -30.01 44.32
C LEU A 105 -20.24 -31.35 43.58
N GLY A 106 -19.12 -32.07 43.66
CA GLY A 106 -18.92 -33.33 42.92
C GLY A 106 -18.76 -33.15 41.41
N LEU A 107 -18.37 -31.94 40.98
CA LEU A 107 -18.13 -31.55 39.58
C LEU A 107 -16.63 -31.41 39.25
N SER A 108 -15.74 -32.00 40.05
CA SER A 108 -14.27 -31.93 39.87
C SER A 108 -13.80 -32.33 38.47
N ASN A 109 -14.49 -33.26 37.82
CA ASN A 109 -14.15 -33.72 36.46
C ASN A 109 -14.58 -32.75 35.36
N LEU A 110 -15.59 -31.91 35.61
CA LEU A 110 -16.13 -30.97 34.63
C LEU A 110 -15.51 -29.58 34.78
N ARG A 111 -15.18 -29.13 36.01
CA ARG A 111 -14.61 -27.80 36.27
C ARG A 111 -15.37 -26.70 35.49
N TYR A 112 -14.63 -25.80 34.83
CA TYR A 112 -15.15 -24.73 33.99
C TYR A 112 -16.05 -25.20 32.82
N LEU A 113 -16.04 -26.48 32.45
CA LEU A 113 -16.94 -27.04 31.42
C LEU A 113 -18.34 -27.37 31.96
N ALA A 114 -18.56 -27.35 33.28
CA ALA A 114 -19.86 -27.65 33.86
C ALA A 114 -20.93 -26.64 33.41
N THR A 115 -22.08 -27.13 32.94
CA THR A 115 -23.21 -26.27 32.59
C THR A 115 -23.94 -25.77 33.84
N GLU A 116 -24.64 -24.65 33.74
CA GLU A 116 -25.46 -24.15 34.85
C GLU A 116 -26.46 -25.18 35.37
N ASP A 117 -27.07 -25.95 34.46
CA ASP A 117 -28.02 -27.00 34.85
C ASP A 117 -27.33 -28.14 35.63
N GLN A 118 -26.10 -28.49 35.25
CA GLN A 118 -25.29 -29.45 36.00
C GLN A 118 -24.93 -28.93 37.39
N ILE A 119 -24.60 -27.64 37.52
CA ILE A 119 -24.31 -26.98 38.80
C ILE A 119 -25.57 -26.93 39.68
N ARG A 120 -26.72 -26.55 39.13
CA ARG A 120 -28.01 -26.55 39.86
C ARG A 120 -28.43 -27.96 40.28
N LYS A 121 -28.18 -28.97 39.45
CA LYS A 121 -28.48 -30.36 39.77
C LYS A 121 -27.57 -30.88 40.88
N SER A 122 -26.26 -30.71 40.73
CA SER A 122 -25.27 -31.20 41.70
C SER A 122 -25.39 -30.50 43.04
N TYR A 123 -25.69 -29.20 43.07
CA TYR A 123 -25.99 -28.49 44.32
C TYR A 123 -27.21 -29.07 45.03
N ARG A 124 -28.31 -29.35 44.32
CA ARG A 124 -29.49 -29.97 44.94
C ARG A 124 -29.16 -31.33 45.54
N GLU A 125 -28.38 -32.15 44.84
CA GLU A 125 -27.94 -33.46 45.34
C GLU A 125 -26.99 -33.33 46.55
N ALA A 126 -26.02 -32.42 46.48
CA ALA A 126 -25.07 -32.14 47.55
C ALA A 126 -25.75 -31.56 48.79
N ALA A 127 -26.64 -30.58 48.64
CA ALA A 127 -27.42 -30.00 49.71
C ALA A 127 -28.32 -31.05 50.37
N LEU A 128 -28.97 -31.92 49.59
CA LEU A 128 -29.78 -33.02 50.13
C LEU A 128 -28.97 -34.08 50.86
N LYS A 129 -27.69 -34.28 50.52
CA LYS A 129 -26.79 -35.25 51.15
C LYS A 129 -26.13 -34.68 52.41
N HIS A 130 -25.80 -33.38 52.38
CA HIS A 130 -25.03 -32.70 53.41
C HIS A 130 -25.87 -31.76 54.30
N HIS A 131 -27.20 -31.84 54.20
CA HIS A 131 -28.08 -31.04 55.05
C HIS A 131 -27.90 -31.40 56.53
N PRO A 132 -27.75 -30.43 57.45
CA PRO A 132 -27.51 -30.69 58.87
C PRO A 132 -28.60 -31.57 59.50
N ASP A 133 -29.87 -31.33 59.15
CA ASP A 133 -31.02 -32.12 59.65
C ASP A 133 -30.94 -33.61 59.29
N LYS A 134 -30.44 -33.95 58.09
CA LYS A 134 -30.30 -35.37 57.68
C LYS A 134 -29.10 -36.05 58.33
N LEU A 135 -28.06 -35.28 58.62
CA LEU A 135 -26.84 -35.78 59.26
C LEU A 135 -26.93 -35.74 60.80
N ALA A 136 -28.01 -35.21 61.37
CA ALA A 136 -28.25 -35.22 62.82
C ALA A 136 -28.21 -36.63 63.43
N SER A 137 -28.56 -37.66 62.65
CA SER A 137 -28.44 -39.06 63.05
C SER A 137 -26.99 -39.51 63.33
N LEU A 138 -26.00 -38.91 62.67
CA LEU A 138 -24.56 -39.18 62.89
C LEU A 138 -24.02 -38.48 64.15
N LEU A 139 -24.73 -37.49 64.68
CA LEU A 139 -24.38 -36.86 65.96
C LEU A 139 -24.77 -37.76 67.14
N LEU A 140 -25.81 -38.59 66.97
CA LEU A 140 -26.26 -39.54 68.00
C LEU A 140 -25.31 -40.71 68.23
N THR A 141 -24.37 -40.97 67.30
CA THR A 141 -23.40 -42.07 67.42
C THR A 141 -22.16 -41.72 68.23
N GLU A 142 -21.96 -40.44 68.58
CA GLU A 142 -20.79 -40.01 69.36
C GLU A 142 -21.06 -40.09 70.87
N GLU A 143 -20.07 -40.57 71.62
CA GLU A 143 -20.20 -40.82 73.06
C GLU A 143 -19.90 -39.58 73.91
N THR A 144 -19.06 -38.66 73.43
CA THR A 144 -18.68 -37.45 74.19
C THR A 144 -19.38 -36.20 73.64
N GLU A 145 -19.82 -35.31 74.54
CA GLU A 145 -20.46 -34.04 74.16
C GLU A 145 -19.52 -33.15 73.33
N GLU A 146 -18.21 -33.22 73.58
CA GLU A 146 -17.19 -32.52 72.79
C GLU A 146 -17.10 -33.06 71.35
N ALA A 147 -17.19 -34.38 71.16
CA ALA A 147 -17.18 -34.97 69.81
C ALA A 147 -18.48 -34.68 69.05
N LYS A 148 -19.62 -34.61 69.74
CA LYS A 148 -20.90 -34.20 69.15
C LYS A 148 -20.84 -32.77 68.63
N GLU A 149 -20.36 -31.84 69.44
CA GLU A 149 -20.25 -30.44 69.01
C GLU A 149 -19.25 -30.29 67.86
N ALA A 150 -18.09 -30.95 67.92
CA ALA A 150 -17.11 -30.92 66.84
C ALA A 150 -17.66 -31.45 65.50
N LYS A 151 -18.42 -32.57 65.52
CA LYS A 151 -19.07 -33.10 64.31
C LYS A 151 -20.19 -32.20 63.79
N LYS A 152 -20.93 -31.57 64.69
CA LYS A 152 -21.98 -30.62 64.32
C LYS A 152 -21.36 -29.41 63.62
N GLU A 153 -20.29 -28.85 64.17
CA GLU A 153 -19.51 -27.78 63.53
C GLU A 153 -18.95 -28.21 62.16
N GLU A 154 -18.44 -29.43 62.02
CA GLU A 154 -17.97 -29.96 60.74
C GLU A 154 -19.10 -30.03 59.69
N ILE A 155 -20.26 -30.54 60.08
CA ILE A 155 -21.44 -30.66 59.22
C ILE A 155 -21.92 -29.28 58.77
N GLU A 156 -22.06 -28.33 59.70
CA GLU A 156 -22.49 -26.96 59.41
C GLU A 156 -21.47 -26.22 58.53
N SER A 157 -20.18 -26.38 58.84
CA SER A 157 -19.07 -25.81 58.05
C SER A 157 -19.07 -26.35 56.62
N ARG A 158 -19.23 -27.67 56.44
CA ARG A 158 -19.31 -28.29 55.11
C ARG A 158 -20.53 -27.85 54.33
N PHE A 159 -21.70 -27.76 54.96
CA PHE A 159 -22.92 -27.29 54.31
C PHE A 159 -22.78 -25.83 53.88
N LYS A 160 -22.20 -24.97 54.73
CA LYS A 160 -21.89 -23.58 54.39
C LYS A 160 -20.94 -23.47 53.20
N ALA A 161 -19.89 -24.30 53.15
CA ALA A 161 -18.98 -24.36 52.01
C ALA A 161 -19.68 -24.80 50.70
N ILE A 162 -20.66 -25.71 50.78
CA ILE A 162 -21.49 -26.12 49.63
C ILE A 162 -22.39 -24.96 49.16
N GLN A 163 -22.97 -24.20 50.08
CA GLN A 163 -23.77 -23.01 49.74
C GLN A 163 -22.91 -21.94 49.06
N GLU A 164 -21.74 -21.63 49.63
CA GLU A 164 -20.77 -20.69 49.04
C GLU A 164 -20.32 -21.13 47.65
N ALA A 165 -19.99 -22.42 47.47
CA ALA A 165 -19.61 -22.98 46.18
C ALA A 165 -20.72 -22.77 45.12
N TYR A 166 -21.98 -22.97 45.50
CA TYR A 166 -23.11 -22.74 44.59
C TYR A 166 -23.30 -21.25 44.28
N GLU A 167 -23.20 -20.36 45.27
CA GLU A 167 -23.31 -18.91 45.07
C GLU A 167 -22.23 -18.37 44.12
N VAL A 168 -21.00 -18.88 44.22
CA VAL A 168 -19.89 -18.49 43.34
C VAL A 168 -20.07 -19.07 41.94
N LEU A 169 -20.40 -20.36 41.81
CA LEU A 169 -20.47 -21.05 40.52
C LEU A 169 -21.75 -20.74 39.72
N MET A 170 -22.82 -20.27 40.36
CA MET A 170 -24.05 -19.90 39.66
C MET A 170 -24.03 -18.48 39.10
N ASP A 171 -23.32 -17.56 39.75
CA ASP A 171 -23.17 -16.19 39.25
C ASP A 171 -22.11 -16.18 38.13
N PRO A 172 -22.46 -15.80 36.88
CA PRO A 172 -21.53 -15.83 35.78
C PRO A 172 -20.26 -14.99 35.99
N LEU A 173 -20.35 -13.87 36.73
CA LEU A 173 -19.21 -13.00 37.00
C LEU A 173 -18.32 -13.60 38.07
N LYS A 174 -18.90 -14.06 39.20
CA LYS A 174 -18.11 -14.70 40.27
C LYS A 174 -17.45 -15.98 39.78
N ARG A 175 -18.16 -16.76 38.96
CA ARG A 175 -17.62 -17.97 38.34
C ARG A 175 -16.43 -17.65 37.44
N ARG A 176 -16.47 -16.59 36.64
CA ARG A 176 -15.33 -16.19 35.81
C ARG A 176 -14.12 -15.80 36.64
N ILE A 177 -14.33 -15.03 37.72
CA ILE A 177 -13.25 -14.63 38.63
C ILE A 177 -12.63 -15.88 39.26
N PHE A 178 -13.46 -16.80 39.77
CA PHE A 178 -13.03 -18.07 40.35
C PHE A 178 -12.29 -18.96 39.35
N ASP A 179 -12.85 -19.13 38.15
CA ASP A 179 -12.23 -19.95 37.10
C ASP A 179 -10.89 -19.35 36.65
N SER A 180 -10.70 -18.03 36.78
CA SER A 180 -9.46 -17.33 36.41
C SER A 180 -8.31 -17.53 37.43
N THR A 181 -8.62 -17.83 38.69
CA THR A 181 -7.63 -18.15 39.73
C THR A 181 -7.26 -19.64 39.77
N ASP A 182 -7.97 -20.48 39.02
CA ASP A 182 -7.64 -21.90 38.88
C ASP A 182 -6.26 -22.10 38.24
N GLU A 183 -5.54 -23.12 38.70
CA GLU A 183 -4.18 -23.40 38.25
C GLU A 183 -4.12 -23.54 36.71
N PHE A 184 -3.17 -22.85 36.10
CA PHE A 184 -3.05 -22.79 34.65
C PHE A 184 -1.60 -22.81 34.18
N ASP A 185 -1.35 -23.62 33.15
CA ASP A 185 -0.07 -23.65 32.45
C ASP A 185 0.04 -22.46 31.49
N ASP A 186 0.69 -21.40 31.96
CA ASP A 186 0.97 -20.17 31.23
C ASP A 186 2.16 -20.26 30.26
N GLU A 187 2.82 -21.42 30.15
CA GLU A 187 3.99 -21.59 29.28
C GLU A 187 3.66 -21.35 27.80
N VAL A 188 4.55 -20.62 27.12
CA VAL A 188 4.43 -20.29 25.71
C VAL A 188 5.53 -21.01 24.92
N PRO A 189 5.18 -21.94 24.01
CA PRO A 189 6.17 -22.56 23.15
C PRO A 189 6.94 -21.53 22.31
N THR A 190 8.27 -21.62 22.35
CA THR A 190 9.19 -20.68 21.67
C THR A 190 9.75 -21.25 20.37
N ASP A 191 10.03 -22.55 20.35
CA ASP A 191 10.57 -23.26 19.20
C ASP A 191 10.01 -24.69 19.09
N CYS A 192 10.01 -25.21 17.87
CA CYS A 192 9.67 -26.59 17.54
C CYS A 192 10.29 -26.95 16.17
N ALA A 193 10.54 -28.24 15.96
CA ALA A 193 10.82 -28.74 14.62
C ALA A 193 9.54 -28.66 13.74
N PRO A 194 9.64 -28.48 12.41
CA PRO A 194 8.48 -28.31 11.53
C PRO A 194 7.43 -29.43 11.66
N GLN A 195 7.88 -30.67 11.83
CA GLN A 195 7.00 -31.84 11.96
C GLN A 195 6.23 -31.90 13.29
N ASP A 196 6.71 -31.21 14.33
CA ASP A 196 6.10 -31.20 15.65
C ASP A 196 5.30 -29.92 15.91
N PHE A 197 5.23 -29.02 14.93
CA PHE A 197 4.51 -27.75 15.02
C PHE A 197 3.08 -27.92 15.58
N PHE A 198 2.28 -28.79 14.97
CA PHE A 198 0.89 -29.01 15.39
C PHE A 198 0.78 -29.68 16.76
N LYS A 199 1.76 -30.53 17.12
CA LYS A 199 1.79 -31.22 18.42
C LYS A 199 2.15 -30.26 19.56
N VAL A 200 2.99 -29.27 19.28
CA VAL A 200 3.46 -28.30 20.28
C VAL A 200 2.47 -27.13 20.40
N PHE A 201 2.15 -26.48 19.29
CA PHE A 201 1.30 -25.28 19.31
C PHE A 201 -0.19 -25.59 19.41
N GLY A 202 -0.65 -26.74 18.88
CA GLY A 202 -2.06 -27.13 18.92
C GLY A 202 -2.62 -27.19 20.34
N PRO A 203 -2.02 -27.96 21.27
CA PRO A 203 -2.44 -27.99 22.67
C PRO A 203 -2.35 -26.63 23.36
N ALA A 204 -1.31 -25.84 23.08
CA ALA A 204 -1.16 -24.50 23.65
C ALA A 204 -2.32 -23.57 23.24
N PHE A 205 -2.71 -23.57 21.97
CA PHE A 205 -3.87 -22.79 21.50
C PHE A 205 -5.19 -23.33 22.09
N LYS A 206 -5.40 -24.65 22.14
CA LYS A 206 -6.59 -25.25 22.75
C LYS A 206 -6.73 -24.92 24.23
N ARG A 207 -5.62 -24.88 24.96
CA ARG A 207 -5.59 -24.49 26.36
C ARG A 207 -5.99 -23.03 26.54
N ASN A 208 -5.36 -22.13 25.79
CA ASN A 208 -5.64 -20.69 25.89
C ASN A 208 -7.02 -20.30 25.31
N ALA A 209 -7.58 -21.12 24.43
CA ALA A 209 -8.91 -20.93 23.87
C ALA A 209 -10.02 -20.90 24.92
N ARG A 210 -9.81 -21.53 26.10
CA ARG A 210 -10.78 -21.50 27.22
C ARG A 210 -11.10 -20.08 27.67
N TRP A 211 -10.16 -19.16 27.53
CA TRP A 211 -10.29 -17.77 27.92
C TRP A 211 -10.94 -16.88 26.86
N SER A 212 -11.34 -17.43 25.70
CA SER A 212 -11.89 -16.59 24.64
C SER A 212 -13.28 -16.07 25.00
N VAL A 213 -13.49 -14.76 24.82
CA VAL A 213 -14.83 -14.15 24.83
C VAL A 213 -15.69 -14.71 23.68
N ASN A 214 -15.05 -15.10 22.57
CA ASN A 214 -15.72 -15.59 21.38
C ASN A 214 -15.81 -17.12 21.42
N GLN A 215 -17.03 -17.66 21.39
CA GLN A 215 -17.24 -19.12 21.48
C GLN A 215 -16.83 -19.90 20.21
N ARG A 216 -16.83 -19.24 19.04
CA ARG A 216 -16.46 -19.88 17.77
C ARG A 216 -14.96 -19.73 17.53
N ILE A 217 -14.20 -20.71 18.01
CA ILE A 217 -12.74 -20.69 17.98
C ILE A 217 -12.24 -21.53 16.80
N PRO A 218 -11.53 -20.96 15.83
CA PRO A 218 -10.94 -21.72 14.73
C PRO A 218 -9.87 -22.69 15.24
N ASP A 219 -9.84 -23.90 14.70
CA ASP A 219 -8.76 -24.86 14.97
C ASP A 219 -7.49 -24.48 14.18
N LEU A 220 -6.32 -24.84 14.71
CA LEU A 220 -5.02 -24.65 14.05
C LEU A 220 -4.94 -25.44 12.73
N GLY A 221 -5.70 -26.53 12.65
CA GLY A 221 -5.78 -27.43 11.51
C GLY A 221 -4.57 -28.35 11.40
N GLU A 222 -4.30 -28.76 10.17
CA GLU A 222 -3.26 -29.73 9.79
C GLU A 222 -2.38 -29.16 8.68
N GLU A 223 -1.38 -29.93 8.25
CA GLU A 223 -0.42 -29.52 7.21
C GLU A 223 -1.11 -29.16 5.87
N ASN A 224 -2.18 -29.87 5.53
CA ASN A 224 -2.92 -29.69 4.27
C ASN A 224 -4.07 -28.68 4.35
N THR A 225 -4.25 -27.99 5.47
CA THR A 225 -5.30 -26.98 5.62
C THR A 225 -5.12 -25.83 4.63
N LYS A 226 -6.20 -25.41 3.99
CA LYS A 226 -6.19 -24.34 2.98
C LYS A 226 -5.67 -23.03 3.60
N LEU A 227 -4.82 -22.30 2.87
CA LEU A 227 -4.24 -21.03 3.36
C LEU A 227 -5.30 -20.02 3.85
N LYS A 228 -6.49 -19.99 3.24
CA LYS A 228 -7.61 -19.15 3.69
C LYS A 228 -8.09 -19.48 5.11
N GLU A 229 -8.08 -20.76 5.48
CA GLU A 229 -8.43 -21.22 6.83
C GLU A 229 -7.34 -20.88 7.83
N VAL A 230 -6.08 -21.03 7.42
CA VAL A 230 -4.91 -20.62 8.20
C VAL A 230 -4.94 -19.12 8.49
N ASP A 231 -5.26 -18.29 7.48
CA ASP A 231 -5.39 -16.84 7.67
C ASP A 231 -6.55 -16.49 8.62
N ARG A 232 -7.70 -17.18 8.53
CA ARG A 232 -8.81 -17.00 9.48
C ARG A 232 -8.40 -17.34 10.92
N PHE A 233 -7.65 -18.43 11.10
CA PHE A 233 -7.11 -18.82 12.40
C PHE A 233 -6.23 -17.72 12.97
N TYR A 234 -5.21 -17.26 12.24
CA TYR A 234 -4.32 -16.22 12.74
C TYR A 234 -5.01 -14.88 12.95
N ASN A 235 -5.95 -14.49 12.08
CA ASN A 235 -6.73 -13.27 12.26
C ASN A 235 -7.56 -13.30 13.55
N PHE A 236 -8.19 -14.44 13.86
CA PHE A 236 -8.90 -14.63 15.13
C PHE A 236 -7.96 -14.45 16.32
N TRP A 237 -6.79 -15.09 16.29
CA TRP A 237 -5.85 -15.06 17.41
C TRP A 237 -5.11 -13.71 17.56
N TYR A 238 -4.85 -12.98 16.48
CA TYR A 238 -4.34 -11.61 16.55
C TYR A 238 -5.38 -10.63 17.10
N ALA A 239 -6.67 -10.92 16.91
CA ALA A 239 -7.79 -10.18 17.48
C ALA A 239 -8.36 -10.82 18.76
N PHE A 240 -7.59 -11.70 19.41
CA PHE A 240 -8.06 -12.47 20.56
C PHE A 240 -8.46 -11.55 21.72
N LYS A 241 -9.66 -11.78 22.27
CA LYS A 241 -10.16 -11.10 23.45
C LYS A 241 -10.34 -12.14 24.57
N SER A 242 -9.65 -11.91 25.68
CA SER A 242 -9.71 -12.76 26.86
C SER A 242 -10.77 -12.27 27.84
N TRP A 243 -11.53 -13.18 28.45
CA TRP A 243 -12.35 -12.88 29.64
C TRP A 243 -11.61 -13.19 30.96
N ARG A 244 -10.38 -13.72 30.91
CA ARG A 244 -9.60 -14.05 32.10
C ARG A 244 -9.33 -12.81 32.95
N GLU A 245 -9.63 -12.92 34.24
CA GLU A 245 -9.42 -11.86 35.23
C GLU A 245 -8.24 -12.19 36.16
N PHE A 246 -7.74 -11.20 36.89
CA PHE A 246 -6.54 -11.34 37.74
C PHE A 246 -6.77 -10.79 39.15
N PRO A 247 -7.72 -11.34 39.92
CA PRO A 247 -8.06 -10.84 41.25
C PRO A 247 -6.90 -10.96 42.25
N ASP A 248 -6.00 -11.93 42.06
CA ASP A 248 -4.85 -12.15 42.94
C ASP A 248 -3.82 -11.01 42.89
N GLU A 249 -3.84 -10.21 41.82
CA GLU A 249 -2.99 -9.04 41.63
C GLU A 249 -3.51 -7.81 42.39
N GLU A 250 -4.70 -7.87 42.97
CA GLU A 250 -5.22 -6.82 43.83
C GLU A 250 -4.51 -6.88 45.20
N GLU A 251 -3.51 -6.03 45.42
CA GLU A 251 -2.73 -6.02 46.66
C GLU A 251 -3.52 -5.42 47.83
N HIS A 252 -4.31 -4.37 47.60
CA HIS A 252 -4.98 -3.63 48.66
C HIS A 252 -6.34 -4.22 49.02
N ASP A 253 -6.66 -4.25 50.31
CA ASP A 253 -7.96 -4.62 50.84
C ASP A 253 -8.77 -3.35 51.16
N LEU A 254 -9.88 -3.14 50.46
CA LEU A 254 -10.69 -1.93 50.57
C LEU A 254 -11.39 -1.78 51.93
N GLU A 255 -11.48 -2.87 52.71
CA GLU A 255 -12.04 -2.83 54.07
C GLU A 255 -11.03 -2.31 55.10
N GLN A 256 -9.74 -2.23 54.76
CA GLN A 256 -8.67 -1.72 55.63
C GLN A 256 -8.47 -0.20 55.51
N ALA A 257 -9.21 0.47 54.62
CA ALA A 257 -9.06 1.90 54.43
C ALA A 257 -9.65 2.70 55.60
N ASP A 258 -8.84 3.57 56.20
CA ASP A 258 -9.24 4.45 57.31
C ASP A 258 -10.05 5.66 56.83
N SER A 259 -10.00 5.97 55.53
CA SER A 259 -10.69 7.11 54.93
C SER A 259 -11.23 6.83 53.53
N ARG A 260 -12.15 7.69 53.08
CA ARG A 260 -12.70 7.63 51.71
C ARG A 260 -11.63 7.87 50.66
N GLU A 261 -10.71 8.80 50.92
CA GLU A 261 -9.59 9.13 50.04
C GLU A 261 -8.64 7.94 49.90
N GLU A 262 -8.32 7.29 51.01
CA GLU A 262 -7.47 6.10 51.03
C GLU A 262 -8.13 4.94 50.31
N ARG A 263 -9.44 4.70 50.53
CA ARG A 263 -10.20 3.68 49.80
C ARG A 263 -10.15 3.89 48.29
N ARG A 264 -10.34 5.14 47.83
CA ARG A 264 -10.26 5.50 46.40
C ARG A 264 -8.85 5.30 45.84
N TRP A 265 -7.83 5.57 46.64
CA TRP A 265 -6.45 5.33 46.25
C TRP A 265 -6.17 3.83 46.11
N MET A 266 -6.61 3.02 47.08
CA MET A 266 -6.51 1.56 47.03
C MET A 266 -7.25 0.97 45.83
N GLU A 267 -8.50 1.39 45.57
CA GLU A 267 -9.29 0.99 44.39
C GLU A 267 -8.53 1.30 43.08
N LYS A 268 -7.90 2.48 43.01
CA LYS A 268 -7.14 2.89 41.84
C LYS A 268 -5.86 2.07 41.64
N GLU A 269 -5.13 1.77 42.71
CA GLU A 269 -3.93 0.93 42.62
C GLU A 269 -4.29 -0.52 42.27
N ASN A 270 -5.35 -1.09 42.84
CA ASN A 270 -5.88 -2.40 42.43
C ASN A 270 -6.30 -2.42 40.95
N ALA A 271 -7.03 -1.41 40.50
CA ALA A 271 -7.43 -1.28 39.09
C ALA A 271 -6.20 -1.15 38.16
N ARG A 272 -5.14 -0.49 38.63
CA ARG A 272 -3.87 -0.38 37.90
C ARG A 272 -3.13 -1.71 37.83
N ALA A 273 -3.07 -2.46 38.93
CA ALA A 273 -2.44 -3.78 38.99
C ALA A 273 -3.15 -4.78 38.07
N THR A 274 -4.46 -4.89 38.16
CA THR A 274 -5.27 -5.77 37.29
C THR A 274 -5.22 -5.36 35.81
N ALA A 275 -5.20 -4.06 35.50
CA ALA A 275 -5.00 -3.58 34.13
C ALA A 275 -3.61 -3.93 33.58
N LYS A 276 -2.57 -3.88 34.43
CA LYS A 276 -1.22 -4.28 34.07
C LYS A 276 -1.17 -5.79 33.79
N ALA A 277 -1.73 -6.62 34.65
CA ALA A 277 -1.80 -8.07 34.47
C ALA A 277 -2.55 -8.46 33.18
N ARG A 278 -3.71 -7.83 32.90
CA ARG A 278 -4.44 -8.03 31.62
C ARG A 278 -3.62 -7.65 30.40
N LYS A 279 -2.79 -6.61 30.50
CA LYS A 279 -1.89 -6.20 29.42
C LYS A 279 -0.75 -7.19 29.21
N GLU A 280 -0.17 -7.71 30.29
CA GLU A 280 0.86 -8.74 30.25
C GLU A 280 0.32 -10.06 29.67
N GLU A 281 -0.90 -10.45 30.03
CA GLU A 281 -1.57 -11.59 29.42
C GLU A 281 -1.81 -11.40 27.91
N HIS A 282 -2.30 -10.23 27.50
CA HIS A 282 -2.43 -9.94 26.06
C HIS A 282 -1.08 -9.97 25.35
N ALA A 283 0.00 -9.54 26.00
CA ALA A 283 1.35 -9.63 25.43
C ALA A 283 1.80 -11.10 25.32
N ARG A 284 1.56 -11.93 26.35
CA ARG A 284 1.87 -13.36 26.36
C ARG A 284 1.16 -14.11 25.22
N ILE A 285 -0.15 -13.89 25.05
CA ILE A 285 -0.92 -14.47 23.95
C ILE A 285 -0.39 -13.99 22.59
N ARG A 286 -0.07 -12.70 22.43
CA ARG A 286 0.57 -12.23 21.17
C ARG A 286 1.89 -12.93 20.90
N THR A 287 2.73 -13.14 21.91
CA THR A 287 3.98 -13.87 21.77
C THR A 287 3.74 -15.32 21.33
N LEU A 288 2.74 -16.01 21.88
CA LEU A 288 2.34 -17.33 21.41
C LEU A 288 1.98 -17.33 19.92
N VAL A 289 1.16 -16.37 19.49
CA VAL A 289 0.70 -16.24 18.10
C VAL A 289 1.87 -15.93 17.16
N ASP A 290 2.75 -15.02 17.54
CA ASP A 290 3.92 -14.63 16.73
C ASP A 290 4.93 -15.78 16.60
N ASN A 291 5.16 -16.51 17.68
CA ASN A 291 6.01 -17.70 17.65
C ASN A 291 5.43 -18.77 16.72
N ALA A 292 4.13 -19.04 16.83
CA ALA A 292 3.45 -19.97 15.95
C ALA A 292 3.52 -19.51 14.48
N TYR A 293 3.17 -18.25 14.19
CA TYR A 293 3.15 -17.71 12.83
C TYR A 293 4.52 -17.74 12.14
N ARG A 294 5.59 -17.55 12.92
CA ARG A 294 6.97 -17.64 12.44
C ARG A 294 7.39 -19.08 12.12
N LYS A 295 6.85 -20.06 12.83
CA LYS A 295 7.25 -21.48 12.76
C LYS A 295 6.30 -22.37 11.94
N ASP A 296 5.08 -21.89 11.64
CA ASP A 296 4.10 -22.65 10.87
C ASP A 296 4.66 -23.00 9.48
N PRO A 297 4.81 -24.30 9.15
CA PRO A 297 5.37 -24.74 7.87
C PRO A 297 4.61 -24.19 6.66
N ARG A 298 3.28 -24.02 6.77
CA ARG A 298 2.41 -23.52 5.70
C ARG A 298 2.71 -22.04 5.42
N ILE A 299 2.94 -21.27 6.48
CA ILE A 299 3.28 -19.84 6.40
C ILE A 299 4.71 -19.65 5.88
N VAL A 300 5.65 -20.46 6.35
CA VAL A 300 7.05 -20.44 5.90
C VAL A 300 7.11 -20.72 4.40
N LYS A 301 6.46 -21.80 3.93
CA LYS A 301 6.39 -22.16 2.51
C LYS A 301 5.81 -21.02 1.67
N ARG A 302 4.68 -20.42 2.10
CA ARG A 302 4.08 -19.25 1.42
C ARG A 302 5.07 -18.07 1.29
N LYS A 303 5.82 -17.76 2.35
CA LYS A 303 6.81 -16.67 2.35
C LYS A 303 8.01 -16.97 1.44
N GLU A 304 8.45 -18.23 1.40
CA GLU A 304 9.53 -18.67 0.52
C GLU A 304 9.12 -18.59 -0.96
N GLU A 305 7.91 -19.04 -1.28
CA GLU A 305 7.33 -18.92 -2.63
C GLU A 305 7.20 -17.46 -3.07
N GLU A 306 6.67 -16.58 -2.22
CA GLU A 306 6.58 -15.14 -2.52
C GLU A 306 7.97 -14.49 -2.73
N LYS A 307 8.95 -14.89 -1.91
CA LYS A 307 10.33 -14.41 -2.05
C LYS A 307 10.97 -14.93 -3.34
N ALA A 308 10.73 -16.19 -3.69
CA ALA A 308 11.21 -16.80 -4.93
C ALA A 308 10.59 -16.13 -6.15
N GLU A 309 9.28 -15.86 -6.15
CA GLU A 309 8.60 -15.14 -7.23
C GLU A 309 9.15 -13.71 -7.39
N LYS A 310 9.32 -12.97 -6.29
CA LYS A 310 9.93 -11.64 -6.32
C LYS A 310 11.35 -11.67 -6.86
N GLN A 311 12.13 -12.70 -6.52
CA GLN A 311 13.49 -12.87 -7.00
C GLN A 311 13.50 -13.21 -8.51
N GLN A 312 12.67 -14.15 -8.94
CA GLN A 312 12.48 -14.47 -10.36
C GLN A 312 12.07 -13.25 -11.18
N LYS A 313 11.17 -12.41 -10.66
CA LYS A 313 10.77 -11.16 -11.33
C LYS A 313 11.93 -10.17 -11.45
N LYS A 314 12.78 -10.06 -10.43
CA LYS A 314 13.99 -9.21 -10.48
C LYS A 314 15.01 -9.74 -11.48
N ASP A 315 15.25 -11.05 -11.46
CA ASP A 315 16.19 -11.71 -12.36
C ASP A 315 15.69 -11.65 -13.81
N ALA A 316 14.40 -11.86 -14.06
CA ALA A 316 13.78 -11.69 -15.38
C ALA A 316 13.91 -10.24 -15.89
N LYS A 317 13.71 -9.23 -15.03
CA LYS A 317 13.89 -7.82 -15.41
C LYS A 317 15.35 -7.52 -15.73
N LEU A 318 16.30 -8.07 -14.96
CA LEU A 318 17.72 -7.91 -15.22
C LEU A 318 18.12 -8.57 -16.54
N MET A 319 17.64 -9.79 -16.80
CA MET A 319 17.89 -10.52 -18.04
C MET A 319 17.28 -9.81 -19.25
N ALA A 320 16.05 -9.28 -19.13
CA ALA A 320 15.42 -8.50 -20.18
C ALA A 320 16.20 -7.22 -20.49
N LYS A 321 16.69 -6.50 -19.47
CA LYS A 321 17.52 -5.31 -19.66
C LYS A 321 18.84 -5.63 -20.36
N LYS A 322 19.52 -6.71 -19.95
CA LYS A 322 20.77 -7.16 -20.58
C LYS A 322 20.56 -7.53 -22.04
N LYS A 323 19.49 -8.27 -22.35
CA LYS A 323 19.13 -8.63 -23.73
C LYS A 323 18.84 -7.38 -24.59
N GLN A 324 18.12 -6.40 -24.05
CA GLN A 324 17.87 -5.13 -24.75
C GLN A 324 19.15 -4.32 -24.99
N GLU A 325 20.07 -4.28 -24.03
CA GLU A 325 21.35 -3.59 -24.17
C GLU A 325 22.27 -4.29 -25.19
N GLU A 326 22.29 -5.62 -25.19
CA GLU A 326 23.01 -6.43 -26.19
C GLU A 326 22.42 -6.25 -27.60
N GLU A 327 21.10 -6.32 -27.75
CA GLU A 327 20.42 -6.06 -29.03
C GLU A 327 20.67 -4.63 -29.53
N ALA A 328 20.63 -3.62 -28.64
CA ALA A 328 20.93 -2.24 -28.99
C ALA A 328 22.41 -2.05 -29.38
N ALA A 329 23.34 -2.74 -28.72
CA ALA A 329 24.77 -2.71 -29.06
C ALA A 329 25.03 -3.35 -30.43
N ILE A 330 24.36 -4.47 -30.74
CA ILE A 330 24.41 -5.13 -32.05
C ILE A 330 23.85 -4.18 -33.13
N ALA A 331 22.67 -3.58 -32.91
CA ALA A 331 22.06 -2.66 -33.87
C ALA A 331 22.93 -1.41 -34.11
N ALA A 332 23.51 -0.82 -33.06
CA ALA A 332 24.41 0.33 -33.17
C ALA A 332 25.71 -0.02 -33.93
N ALA A 333 26.25 -1.22 -33.71
CA ALA A 333 27.42 -1.70 -34.44
C ALA A 333 27.10 -1.92 -35.94
N GLU A 334 25.92 -2.46 -36.27
CA GLU A 334 25.47 -2.61 -37.66
C GLU A 334 25.25 -1.25 -38.34
N GLU A 335 24.62 -0.29 -37.66
CA GLU A 335 24.40 1.06 -38.20
C GLU A 335 25.74 1.77 -38.46
N LYS A 336 26.69 1.67 -37.53
CA LYS A 336 28.03 2.25 -37.70
C LYS A 336 28.74 1.66 -38.92
N ARG A 337 28.67 0.34 -39.11
CA ARG A 337 29.24 -0.32 -40.29
C ARG A 337 28.59 0.15 -41.59
N ARG A 338 27.26 0.31 -41.63
CA ARG A 338 26.57 0.84 -42.81
C ARG A 338 27.01 2.26 -43.17
N LYS A 339 27.12 3.14 -42.17
CA LYS A 339 27.60 4.52 -42.38
C LYS A 339 29.03 4.56 -42.89
N GLU A 340 29.92 3.76 -42.32
CA GLU A 340 31.32 3.64 -42.77
C GLU A 340 31.42 3.11 -44.21
N GLU A 341 30.59 2.14 -44.59
CA GLU A 341 30.53 1.64 -45.97
C GLU A 341 29.97 2.66 -46.96
N GLU A 342 28.95 3.42 -46.57
CA GLU A 342 28.36 4.49 -47.40
C GLU A 342 29.34 5.65 -47.59
N GLU A 343 30.03 6.08 -46.53
CA GLU A 343 31.06 7.12 -46.60
C GLU A 343 32.21 6.69 -47.51
N LYS A 344 32.68 5.43 -47.42
CA LYS A 344 33.69 4.89 -48.33
C LYS A 344 33.24 4.95 -49.79
N ARG A 345 32.00 4.53 -50.09
CA ARG A 345 31.44 4.63 -51.45
C ARG A 345 31.30 6.08 -51.93
N ALA A 346 30.93 7.00 -51.04
CA ALA A 346 30.84 8.43 -51.36
C ALA A 346 32.22 9.02 -51.68
N VAL A 347 33.25 8.69 -50.89
CA VAL A 347 34.64 9.10 -51.14
C VAL A 347 35.15 8.52 -52.47
N GLU A 348 34.90 7.24 -52.74
CA GLU A 348 35.30 6.59 -54.00
C GLU A 348 34.61 7.24 -55.21
N SER A 349 33.30 7.49 -55.15
CA SER A 349 32.57 8.14 -56.23
C SER A 349 33.02 9.58 -56.47
N ALA A 350 33.28 10.35 -55.39
CA ALA A 350 33.83 11.71 -55.50
C ALA A 350 35.23 11.72 -56.14
N GLN A 351 36.09 10.74 -55.82
CA GLN A 351 37.38 10.58 -56.48
C GLN A 351 37.22 10.25 -57.97
N GLN A 352 36.27 9.37 -58.33
CA GLN A 352 35.99 9.05 -59.73
C GLN A 352 35.48 10.28 -60.50
N GLN A 353 34.58 11.07 -59.92
CA GLN A 353 34.11 12.32 -60.52
C GLN A 353 35.23 13.34 -60.71
N LYS A 354 36.15 13.49 -59.73
CA LYS A 354 37.32 14.37 -59.89
C LYS A 354 38.21 13.91 -61.04
N LYS A 355 38.49 12.60 -61.13
CA LYS A 355 39.27 12.02 -62.24
C LYS A 355 38.58 12.23 -63.59
N ALA A 356 37.26 12.08 -63.65
CA ALA A 356 36.48 12.32 -64.87
C ALA A 356 36.52 13.80 -65.30
N LYS A 357 36.26 14.72 -64.37
CA LYS A 357 36.35 16.17 -64.61
C LYS A 357 37.75 16.60 -65.04
N GLU A 358 38.80 15.98 -64.51
CA GLU A 358 40.18 16.26 -64.93
C GLU A 358 40.45 15.76 -66.35
N LYS A 359 39.96 14.55 -66.71
CA LYS A 359 40.04 14.02 -68.08
C LYS A 359 39.30 14.91 -69.08
N GLU A 360 38.09 15.35 -68.74
CA GLU A 360 37.27 16.24 -69.57
C GLU A 360 37.95 17.60 -69.77
N LYS A 361 38.46 18.23 -68.69
CA LYS A 361 39.25 19.46 -68.78
C LYS A 361 40.48 19.29 -69.68
N LYS A 362 41.16 18.14 -69.61
CA LYS A 362 42.29 17.84 -70.51
C LYS A 362 41.84 17.72 -71.97
N LEU A 363 40.69 17.11 -72.24
CA LEU A 363 40.11 17.02 -73.59
C LEU A 363 39.70 18.40 -74.14
N ILE A 364 38.98 19.21 -73.37
CA ILE A 364 38.59 20.58 -73.75
C ILE A 364 39.83 21.42 -74.07
N ARG A 365 40.90 21.32 -73.26
CA ARG A 365 42.17 22.00 -73.54
C ARG A 365 42.80 21.57 -74.86
N LYS A 366 42.77 20.27 -75.20
CA LYS A 366 43.30 19.74 -76.47
C LYS A 366 42.52 20.30 -77.66
N GLU A 367 41.20 20.28 -77.62
CA GLU A 367 40.36 20.75 -78.73
C GLU A 367 40.41 22.27 -78.89
N ARG A 368 40.44 23.04 -77.80
CA ARG A 368 40.69 24.49 -77.88
C ARG A 368 42.02 24.81 -78.56
N ASN A 369 43.08 24.06 -78.23
CA ASN A 369 44.38 24.24 -78.86
C ASN A 369 44.37 23.83 -80.35
N ARG A 370 43.61 22.79 -80.70
CA ARG A 370 43.37 22.37 -82.08
C ARG A 370 42.66 23.46 -82.89
N LEU A 371 41.59 24.04 -82.34
CA LEU A 371 40.85 25.17 -82.94
C LEU A 371 41.79 26.34 -83.24
N ARG A 372 42.58 26.78 -82.24
CA ARG A 372 43.58 27.86 -82.43
C ARG A 372 44.59 27.57 -83.53
N THR A 373 45.04 26.32 -83.64
CA THR A 373 46.05 25.92 -84.63
C THR A 373 45.46 25.93 -86.04
N LEU A 374 44.24 25.38 -86.20
CA LEU A 374 43.54 25.34 -87.48
C LEU A 374 43.10 26.74 -87.95
N SER A 375 42.77 27.65 -87.04
CA SER A 375 42.34 29.02 -87.37
C SER A 375 43.50 30.00 -87.58
N ALA A 376 44.73 29.68 -87.16
CA ALA A 376 45.89 30.58 -87.22
C ALA A 376 46.17 31.15 -88.62
N PRO A 377 46.10 30.39 -89.73
CA PRO A 377 46.32 30.94 -91.07
C PRO A 377 45.26 31.97 -91.49
N VAL A 378 44.00 31.76 -91.07
CA VAL A 378 42.87 32.65 -91.38
C VAL A 378 43.02 34.00 -90.67
N VAL A 379 43.40 33.97 -89.39
CA VAL A 379 43.64 35.18 -88.59
C VAL A 379 44.86 35.94 -89.12
N ALA A 380 45.96 35.25 -89.45
CA ALA A 380 47.16 35.86 -89.99
C ALA A 380 46.92 36.57 -91.34
N GLN A 381 46.04 36.02 -92.18
CA GLN A 381 45.67 36.58 -93.47
C GLN A 381 44.51 37.60 -93.40
N ARG A 382 43.96 37.87 -92.20
CA ARG A 382 42.80 38.74 -91.97
C ARG A 382 41.61 38.45 -92.89
N LEU A 383 41.38 37.16 -93.18
CA LEU A 383 40.29 36.76 -94.04
C LEU A 383 38.97 36.97 -93.29
N LEU A 384 38.02 37.64 -93.95
CA LEU A 384 36.66 37.83 -93.45
C LEU A 384 36.60 38.60 -92.10
N ASP A 385 37.52 39.53 -91.84
CA ASP A 385 37.58 40.34 -90.61
C ASP A 385 37.59 39.52 -89.30
N ILE A 386 37.93 38.23 -89.37
CA ILE A 386 37.98 37.34 -88.22
C ILE A 386 39.21 37.68 -87.40
N SER A 387 38.99 38.09 -86.16
CA SER A 387 40.04 38.48 -85.24
C SER A 387 40.47 37.33 -84.33
N GLN A 388 41.62 37.50 -83.68
CA GLN A 388 42.07 36.59 -82.62
C GLN A 388 41.07 36.52 -81.45
N GLU A 389 40.33 37.60 -81.20
CA GLU A 389 39.32 37.68 -80.15
C GLU A 389 38.11 36.80 -80.45
N ASP A 390 37.71 36.69 -81.72
CA ASP A 390 36.61 35.83 -82.15
C ASP A 390 36.92 34.34 -81.94
N ILE A 391 38.17 33.92 -82.16
CA ILE A 391 38.63 32.55 -81.91
C ILE A 391 38.68 32.24 -80.41
N GLU A 392 39.13 33.18 -79.58
CA GLU A 392 39.15 32.98 -78.12
C GLU A 392 37.73 32.94 -77.55
N ASN A 393 36.82 33.76 -78.07
CA ASN A 393 35.40 33.69 -77.72
C ASN A 393 34.82 32.31 -78.04
N LEU A 394 35.05 31.77 -79.25
CA LEU A 394 34.65 30.41 -79.60
C LEU A 394 35.28 29.34 -78.71
N CYS A 395 36.56 29.49 -78.35
CA CYS A 395 37.20 28.58 -77.42
C CYS A 395 36.49 28.58 -76.05
N MET A 396 36.04 29.74 -75.57
CA MET A 396 35.42 29.88 -74.25
C MET A 396 33.94 29.46 -74.23
N THR A 397 33.20 29.69 -75.31
CA THR A 397 31.74 29.47 -75.37
C THR A 397 31.35 28.06 -75.79
N LEU A 398 32.09 27.43 -76.71
CA LEU A 398 31.73 26.12 -77.24
C LEU A 398 32.07 24.98 -76.27
N ASN A 399 31.16 24.00 -76.17
CA ASN A 399 31.38 22.77 -75.44
C ASN A 399 32.29 21.79 -76.21
N ILE A 400 32.67 20.66 -75.60
CA ILE A 400 33.62 19.71 -76.21
C ILE A 400 33.14 19.15 -77.55
N GLU A 401 31.86 18.82 -77.67
CA GLU A 401 31.28 18.23 -78.89
C GLU A 401 31.19 19.26 -80.01
N GLN A 402 30.81 20.50 -79.67
CA GLN A 402 30.77 21.62 -80.59
C GLN A 402 32.18 22.01 -81.07
N LEU A 403 33.18 22.03 -80.17
CA LEU A 403 34.58 22.28 -80.52
C LEU A 403 35.13 21.20 -81.45
N GLN A 404 34.84 19.92 -81.18
CA GLN A 404 35.25 18.80 -82.04
C GLN A 404 34.59 18.89 -83.41
N SER A 405 33.27 19.08 -83.45
CA SER A 405 32.50 19.23 -84.69
C SER A 405 33.00 20.40 -85.53
N LEU A 406 33.32 21.54 -84.89
CA LEU A 406 33.89 22.69 -85.58
C LEU A 406 35.29 22.38 -86.11
N CYS A 407 36.17 21.80 -85.30
CA CYS A 407 37.53 21.41 -85.72
C CYS A 407 37.53 20.38 -86.87
N ASP A 408 36.61 19.43 -86.86
CA ASP A 408 36.49 18.41 -87.90
C ASP A 408 35.95 19.01 -89.20
N LYS A 409 34.98 19.94 -89.12
CA LYS A 409 34.47 20.69 -90.29
C LYS A 409 35.54 21.62 -90.91
N MET A 410 36.50 22.08 -90.12
CA MET A 410 37.63 22.91 -90.56
C MET A 410 38.76 22.09 -91.20
N GLY A 411 39.01 20.86 -90.72
CA GLY A 411 40.19 20.07 -91.08
C GLY A 411 40.40 19.78 -92.57
N ASN A 412 39.36 19.94 -93.40
CA ASN A 412 39.41 19.69 -94.85
C ASN A 412 39.24 20.96 -95.70
N LYS A 413 39.31 22.15 -95.11
CA LYS A 413 39.02 23.43 -95.78
C LYS A 413 40.19 24.40 -95.64
N GLU A 414 40.45 25.18 -96.68
CA GLU A 414 41.55 26.15 -96.72
C GLU A 414 41.07 27.54 -97.19
N GLY A 415 41.82 28.58 -96.85
CA GLY A 415 41.57 29.95 -97.31
C GLY A 415 40.19 30.50 -96.95
N LEU A 416 39.46 31.01 -97.95
CA LEU A 416 38.18 31.70 -97.75
C LEU A 416 37.06 30.75 -97.27
N GLU A 417 37.13 29.47 -97.63
CA GLU A 417 36.15 28.46 -97.19
C GLU A 417 36.32 28.12 -95.71
N LEU A 418 37.57 28.06 -95.24
CA LEU A 418 37.89 27.89 -93.82
C LEU A 418 37.41 29.09 -93.00
N ALA A 419 37.61 30.31 -93.52
CA ALA A 419 37.15 31.54 -92.90
C ALA A 419 35.61 31.59 -92.77
N LYS A 420 34.86 31.12 -93.77
CA LYS A 420 33.38 31.06 -93.70
C LYS A 420 32.90 30.15 -92.58
N VAL A 421 33.50 28.98 -92.42
CA VAL A 421 33.13 28.02 -91.36
C VAL A 421 33.37 28.57 -89.96
N ILE A 422 34.47 29.31 -89.78
CA ILE A 422 34.77 29.97 -88.50
C ILE A 422 33.76 31.09 -88.24
N ARG A 423 33.46 31.92 -89.24
CA ARG A 423 32.48 33.00 -89.13
C ARG A 423 31.07 32.48 -88.81
N ASP A 424 30.65 31.41 -89.47
CA ASP A 424 29.37 30.75 -89.20
C ASP A 424 29.34 30.25 -87.73
N GLY A 425 30.45 29.66 -87.26
CA GLY A 425 30.63 29.29 -85.85
C GLY A 425 30.54 30.48 -84.89
N CYS A 426 31.14 31.63 -85.22
CA CYS A 426 31.03 32.88 -84.44
C CYS A 426 29.58 33.37 -84.38
N SER A 427 28.84 33.28 -85.49
CA SER A 427 27.44 33.72 -85.56
C SER A 427 26.48 32.82 -84.77
N ASP A 428 26.73 31.51 -84.76
CA ASP A 428 25.96 30.56 -83.95
C ASP A 428 26.29 30.71 -82.44
N SER A 429 27.55 30.99 -82.07
CA SER A 429 27.92 31.27 -80.68
C SER A 429 27.26 32.54 -80.11
N SER A 430 26.99 33.55 -80.95
CA SER A 430 26.27 34.76 -80.53
C SER A 430 24.77 34.52 -80.31
N ARG A 431 24.16 33.59 -81.06
CA ARG A 431 22.76 33.16 -80.85
C ARG A 431 22.56 32.39 -79.54
N ASP A 432 23.54 31.57 -79.16
CA ASP A 432 23.49 30.80 -77.91
C ASP A 432 23.72 31.67 -76.65
N GLN A 433 24.45 32.79 -76.74
CA GLN A 433 24.57 33.76 -75.64
C GLN A 433 23.27 34.54 -75.37
N GLU A 434 22.47 34.83 -76.40
CA GLU A 434 21.13 35.43 -76.25
C GLU A 434 20.08 34.44 -75.70
N ALA A 435 20.27 33.13 -75.91
CA ALA A 435 19.41 32.10 -75.31
C ALA A 435 19.72 31.87 -73.81
N ASN A 436 21.00 31.87 -73.42
CA ASN A 436 21.43 31.63 -72.03
C ASN A 436 21.21 32.83 -71.08
N SER A 437 20.85 34.01 -71.62
CA SER A 437 20.39 35.16 -70.84
C SER A 437 18.87 35.17 -70.60
N LYS A 438 18.10 34.33 -71.31
CA LYS A 438 16.64 34.19 -71.13
C LYS A 438 16.19 32.95 -70.35
N GLU A 439 17.07 31.98 -70.10
CA GLU A 439 16.77 30.83 -69.21
C GLU A 439 17.16 31.05 -67.73
N LYS A 440 17.68 32.23 -67.37
CA LYS A 440 17.95 32.61 -65.97
C LYS A 440 16.87 33.48 -65.31
N GLU A 441 15.74 33.68 -65.98
CA GLU A 441 14.62 34.50 -65.49
C GLU A 441 13.26 33.79 -65.58
N SER A 442 13.22 32.47 -65.34
CA SER A 442 11.96 31.74 -65.13
C SER A 442 12.15 30.44 -64.34
N GLU A 443 12.71 30.53 -63.13
CA GLU A 443 12.56 29.46 -62.12
C GLU A 443 12.73 30.04 -60.71
N LYS A 444 11.75 30.86 -60.30
CA LYS A 444 11.48 31.15 -58.88
C LYS A 444 10.07 31.73 -58.74
N THR A 445 9.10 30.84 -58.57
CA THR A 445 7.75 30.95 -57.96
C THR A 445 6.99 29.69 -58.43
N ASN A 446 6.19 28.94 -57.68
CA ASN A 446 5.66 29.09 -56.33
C ASN A 446 5.15 27.72 -55.84
N GLY A 447 5.01 27.59 -54.51
CA GLY A 447 4.37 26.49 -53.79
C GLY A 447 5.18 26.16 -52.53
N GLY A 448 5.05 26.88 -51.41
CA GLY A 448 3.83 27.19 -50.64
C GLY A 448 3.50 25.97 -49.78
N GLY A 449 3.37 26.00 -48.45
CA GLY A 449 3.51 27.01 -47.41
C GLY A 449 3.19 26.32 -46.07
N ALA A 450 3.69 26.85 -44.95
CA ALA A 450 3.07 26.80 -43.62
C ALA A 450 3.98 27.52 -42.60
N GLU A 451 3.67 28.80 -42.44
CA GLU A 451 3.76 29.66 -41.26
C GLU A 451 4.75 29.35 -40.12
N ARG A 452 5.61 30.34 -39.85
CA ARG A 452 5.89 30.78 -38.48
C ARG A 452 6.05 32.29 -38.46
N VAL A 453 5.05 32.98 -37.92
CA VAL A 453 5.06 34.43 -37.70
C VAL A 453 5.77 34.73 -36.39
N SER A 454 6.76 35.64 -36.44
CA SER A 454 7.29 36.33 -35.27
C SER A 454 7.35 37.82 -35.59
N VAL A 455 6.56 38.61 -34.88
CA VAL A 455 6.68 40.07 -34.83
C VAL A 455 6.80 40.46 -33.37
N LEU A 456 7.94 41.07 -33.04
CA LEU A 456 8.09 42.03 -31.96
C LEU A 456 7.58 43.37 -32.49
N GLU A 457 6.77 44.11 -31.74
CA GLU A 457 7.16 45.44 -31.24
C GLU A 457 6.16 46.01 -30.20
N SER A 458 6.73 46.41 -29.06
CA SER A 458 6.49 47.58 -28.21
C SER A 458 5.10 48.25 -28.10
N THR A 459 4.63 48.41 -26.85
CA THR A 459 4.63 49.66 -26.03
C THR A 459 3.33 49.93 -25.24
N GLN A 460 3.51 50.20 -23.94
CA GLN A 460 2.78 51.11 -23.02
C GLN A 460 1.45 50.74 -22.31
N ASN A 461 1.57 50.70 -20.97
CA ASN A 461 0.74 51.23 -19.87
C ASN A 461 -0.80 51.06 -19.87
N SER A 462 -1.36 50.41 -18.84
CA SER A 462 -1.76 51.04 -17.55
C SER A 462 -2.50 50.06 -16.60
N GLU A 463 -2.10 50.12 -15.32
CA GLU A 463 -2.84 49.96 -14.05
C GLU A 463 -3.86 48.83 -13.75
N SER A 464 -3.44 48.02 -12.75
CA SER A 464 -4.14 47.67 -11.49
C SER A 464 -4.97 46.38 -11.35
N ASN A 465 -4.52 45.61 -10.34
CA ASN A 465 -5.19 44.68 -9.42
C ASN A 465 -5.76 43.33 -9.88
N GLY A 466 -5.34 42.27 -9.18
CA GLY A 466 -6.15 41.07 -8.95
C GLY A 466 -5.43 39.74 -9.12
N GLU A 467 -4.79 39.26 -8.05
CA GLU A 467 -4.61 37.86 -7.64
C GLU A 467 -4.41 36.76 -8.71
N ALA A 468 -3.21 36.20 -8.75
CA ALA A 468 -2.96 34.87 -9.30
C ALA A 468 -1.88 34.14 -8.51
N SER A 469 -2.11 32.86 -8.20
CA SER A 469 -1.02 31.90 -8.18
C SER A 469 -1.51 30.53 -8.65
N GLY A 470 -1.31 30.30 -9.95
CA GLY A 470 -1.13 28.97 -10.51
C GLY A 470 0.35 28.58 -10.50
N SER A 471 0.57 27.30 -10.20
CA SER A 471 1.65 26.41 -10.64
C SER A 471 2.87 27.02 -11.33
N SER A 472 4.06 26.81 -10.74
CA SER A 472 5.33 26.82 -11.48
C SER A 472 6.26 25.68 -11.05
N VAL A 473 6.98 25.21 -12.06
CA VAL A 473 7.99 24.16 -12.07
C VAL A 473 9.16 24.54 -11.15
N GLU A 474 9.49 23.71 -10.16
CA GLU A 474 10.66 23.89 -9.30
C GLU A 474 11.79 22.93 -9.66
N THR A 475 12.93 23.50 -10.00
CA THR A 475 14.24 22.84 -10.06
C THR A 475 14.74 22.54 -8.64
N ASP A 476 14.77 21.26 -8.27
CA ASP A 476 15.12 20.72 -6.94
C ASP A 476 16.64 20.77 -6.64
N GLY A 477 17.24 21.97 -6.65
CA GLY A 477 18.62 22.20 -6.20
C GLY A 477 18.68 22.59 -4.73
N TRP A 478 19.49 21.90 -3.92
CA TRP A 478 19.82 22.32 -2.54
C TRP A 478 21.11 23.14 -2.53
N SER A 479 21.07 24.36 -1.99
CA SER A 479 22.28 25.15 -1.81
C SER A 479 23.04 24.76 -0.54
N ALA A 480 24.35 24.99 -0.49
CA ALA A 480 25.16 24.75 0.70
C ALA A 480 24.67 25.55 1.93
N VAL A 481 24.03 26.70 1.72
CA VAL A 481 23.42 27.51 2.79
C VAL A 481 22.16 26.82 3.34
N GLN A 482 21.31 26.27 2.46
CA GLN A 482 20.10 25.54 2.85
C GLN A 482 20.43 24.23 3.57
N GLU A 483 21.48 23.52 3.15
CA GLU A 483 21.93 22.29 3.82
C GLU A 483 22.46 22.58 5.24
N ARG A 484 23.25 23.65 5.42
CA ARG A 484 23.71 24.08 6.75
C ARG A 484 22.54 24.52 7.64
N ALA A 485 21.60 25.28 7.10
CA ALA A 485 20.40 25.70 7.82
C ALA A 485 19.55 24.50 8.28
N LEU A 486 19.40 23.48 7.43
CA LEU A 486 18.68 22.24 7.79
C LEU A 486 19.39 21.49 8.92
N VAL A 487 20.71 21.33 8.85
CA VAL A 487 21.49 20.66 9.90
C VAL A 487 21.42 21.43 11.22
N GLN A 488 21.49 22.76 11.18
CA GLN A 488 21.35 23.60 12.36
C GLN A 488 19.94 23.51 12.96
N ALA A 489 18.90 23.61 12.14
CA ALA A 489 17.51 23.48 12.58
C ALA A 489 17.22 22.10 13.22
N LEU A 490 17.79 21.03 12.67
CA LEU A 490 17.65 19.67 13.23
C LEU A 490 18.33 19.50 14.59
N LYS A 491 19.39 20.28 14.87
CA LYS A 491 20.04 20.34 16.19
C LYS A 491 19.22 21.18 17.18
N THR A 492 18.67 22.30 16.71
CA THR A 492 17.84 23.20 17.54
C THR A 492 16.51 22.58 17.92
N PHE A 493 15.94 21.71 17.09
CA PHE A 493 14.65 21.04 17.34
C PHE A 493 14.82 19.50 17.44
N PRO A 494 15.05 18.97 18.65
CA PRO A 494 15.13 17.52 18.94
C PRO A 494 13.85 16.75 18.65
N LYS A 495 13.91 15.42 18.78
CA LYS A 495 12.81 14.51 18.41
C LYS A 495 11.55 14.72 19.25
N GLU A 496 11.67 15.18 20.50
CA GLU A 496 10.53 15.44 21.39
C GLU A 496 9.81 16.78 21.09
N THR A 497 10.31 17.58 20.16
CA THR A 497 9.71 18.89 19.86
C THR A 497 8.36 18.73 19.14
N SER A 498 7.28 19.28 19.72
CA SER A 498 5.97 19.35 19.04
C SER A 498 6.08 20.14 17.73
N GLN A 499 5.42 19.66 16.68
CA GLN A 499 5.49 20.25 15.33
C GLN A 499 6.92 20.43 14.79
N ARG A 500 7.84 19.52 15.18
CA ARG A 500 9.26 19.55 14.82
C ARG A 500 9.52 19.95 13.37
N TRP A 501 8.81 19.33 12.43
CA TRP A 501 9.06 19.50 11.01
C TRP A 501 8.58 20.84 10.45
N GLU A 502 7.56 21.44 11.05
CA GLU A 502 7.09 22.78 10.68
C GLU A 502 8.11 23.82 11.13
N ARG A 503 8.65 23.67 12.36
CA ARG A 503 9.72 24.54 12.88
C ARG A 503 11.03 24.37 12.12
N VAL A 504 11.37 23.15 11.73
CA VAL A 504 12.56 22.87 10.89
C VAL A 504 12.40 23.52 9.51
N ALA A 505 11.24 23.40 8.87
CA ALA A 505 11.02 24.04 7.56
C ALA A 505 11.03 25.57 7.64
N ALA A 506 10.43 26.15 8.69
CA ALA A 506 10.47 27.60 8.91
C ALA A 506 11.89 28.17 9.06
N ALA A 507 12.84 27.35 9.55
CA ALA A 507 14.24 27.71 9.71
C ALA A 507 15.10 27.46 8.44
N VAL A 508 14.54 26.88 7.37
CA VAL A 508 15.25 26.60 6.12
C VAL A 508 14.68 27.47 4.99
N PRO A 509 15.41 28.50 4.52
CA PRO A 509 14.90 29.43 3.51
C PRO A 509 14.49 28.75 2.21
N GLY A 510 13.23 28.94 1.81
CA GLY A 510 12.70 28.49 0.52
C GLY A 510 12.54 26.98 0.39
N LYS A 511 12.47 26.23 1.49
CA LYS A 511 12.20 24.78 1.46
C LYS A 511 10.97 24.41 2.27
N THR A 512 10.17 23.49 1.72
CA THR A 512 8.95 23.00 2.37
C THR A 512 9.25 21.91 3.39
N VAL A 513 8.25 21.62 4.24
CA VAL A 513 8.28 20.49 5.20
C VAL A 513 8.62 19.16 4.50
N ILE A 514 8.05 18.93 3.32
CA ILE A 514 8.25 17.70 2.55
C ILE A 514 9.70 17.62 2.04
N GLN A 515 10.23 18.71 1.50
CA GLN A 515 11.61 18.78 1.03
C GLN A 515 12.61 18.57 2.17
N CYS A 516 12.38 19.18 3.35
CA CYS A 516 13.24 19.00 4.52
C CYS A 516 13.24 17.55 5.04
N LYS A 517 12.07 16.88 5.06
CA LYS A 517 11.96 15.46 5.43
C LYS A 517 12.71 14.55 4.45
N LYS A 518 12.55 14.79 3.15
CA LYS A 518 13.22 14.03 2.08
C LYS A 518 14.75 14.16 2.20
N LYS A 519 15.26 15.39 2.33
CA LYS A 519 16.70 15.64 2.47
C LYS A 519 17.29 15.05 3.77
N PHE A 520 16.54 15.06 4.86
CA PHE A 520 16.95 14.39 6.09
C PHE A 520 17.07 12.87 5.94
N ALA A 521 16.14 12.24 5.20
CA ALA A 521 16.21 10.80 4.92
C ALA A 521 17.46 10.46 4.07
N GLU A 522 17.76 11.27 3.05
CA GLU A 522 18.98 11.13 2.24
C GLU A 522 20.26 11.25 3.08
N LEU A 523 20.35 12.26 3.96
CA LEU A 523 21.49 12.44 4.87
C LEU A 523 21.65 11.25 5.83
N LYS A 524 20.54 10.69 6.33
CA LYS A 524 20.57 9.50 7.20
C LYS A 524 21.12 8.27 6.47
N GLU A 525 20.74 8.09 5.20
CA GLU A 525 21.26 7.00 4.36
C GLU A 525 22.75 7.19 4.01
N ILE A 526 23.19 8.42 3.75
CA ILE A 526 24.62 8.72 3.51
C ILE A 526 25.46 8.42 4.77
N ILE A 527 24.96 8.76 5.97
CA ILE A 527 25.66 8.45 7.23
C ILE A 527 25.68 6.95 7.47
N ARG A 528 24.56 6.24 7.22
CA ARG A 528 24.46 4.79 7.38
C ARG A 528 25.42 4.05 6.46
N SER A 529 25.48 4.44 5.19
CA SER A 529 26.38 3.86 4.18
C SER A 529 27.86 4.14 4.46
N LYS A 530 28.22 5.33 4.96
CA LYS A 530 29.59 5.61 5.41
C LYS A 530 30.01 4.80 6.63
N LYS A 531 29.07 4.47 7.53
CA LYS A 531 29.35 3.66 8.73
C LYS A 531 29.48 2.16 8.45
N THR A 532 28.99 1.69 7.30
CA THR A 532 29.15 0.30 6.84
C THR A 532 30.36 0.09 5.91
N ALA A 533 31.01 1.18 5.49
CA ALA A 533 32.17 1.16 4.59
C ALA A 533 33.51 1.34 5.32
N VAL A 534 33.47 1.48 6.64
CA VAL A 534 34.61 1.46 7.59
C VAL A 534 34.43 0.23 8.45
#